data_AF-A0A934XRI6-F1
#
_entry.id   AF-A0A934XRI6-F1
#
_cell.length_a   1.000
_cell.length_b   1.000
_cell.length_c   1.000
_cell.angle_alpha   90.00
_cell.angle_beta   90.00
_cell.angle_gamma   90.00
#
_symmetry.space_group_name_H-M   'P 1'
#
loop_
_entity.id
_entity.type
_entity.pdbx_description
1 polymer ?
#
loop_
_entity_poly.entity_id
_entity_poly.type
_entity_poly.pdbx_seq_one_letter_code
_entity_poly.pdbx_strand_id
1 'polypeptide(L)'
;MPDLTLLTKLLSTFGDDAPACDASLCLNQRFKAANCHLCADACPVAAITVQGANVRIAPETCVHCGICLHVCPTGVFAAPNQAQADKRLLDAAAPLAGRALELTCPANRQVDRTAAPVEAVVQSGRCLAALSLAELLDLAQPRQRNLWLNDSDCAACPLGQALPVIQETATQANLVLAAWHHPIELRTQITEPDALTAVHRVDVFSGQQPTYSRREFLTFVRHTTTQVMSSVAVEALAPLNPMTGSPQPRGAELSYQRRHLTASVARLGPPPSAPC
;
A
#
# COMPACT_ATOMS: atom_id res chain seq x y z
N MET A 1 20.76 -14.94 -15.71
CA MET A 1 19.62 -14.49 -16.53
C MET A 1 18.36 -14.80 -15.73
N PRO A 2 17.42 -13.87 -15.56
CA PRO A 2 16.17 -14.16 -14.85
C PRO A 2 15.38 -15.23 -15.59
N ASP A 3 14.70 -16.12 -14.86
CA ASP A 3 13.82 -17.13 -15.44
C ASP A 3 12.64 -16.43 -16.13
N LEU A 4 12.57 -16.53 -17.46
CA LEU A 4 11.53 -15.88 -18.27
C LEU A 4 10.11 -16.39 -17.91
N THR A 5 9.99 -17.63 -17.46
CA THR A 5 8.71 -18.24 -17.04
C THR A 5 8.19 -17.57 -15.78
N LEU A 6 9.10 -17.33 -14.84
CA LEU A 6 8.87 -16.65 -13.58
C LEU A 6 8.46 -15.19 -13.79
N LEU A 7 9.17 -14.46 -14.66
CA LEU A 7 8.83 -13.07 -15.00
C LEU A 7 7.43 -12.98 -15.62
N THR A 8 7.12 -13.84 -16.58
CA THR A 8 5.80 -13.86 -17.24
C THR A 8 4.67 -14.11 -16.23
N LYS A 9 4.89 -15.02 -15.26
CA LYS A 9 3.94 -15.28 -14.18
C LYS A 9 3.74 -14.08 -13.26
N LEU A 10 4.80 -13.36 -12.91
CA LEU A 10 4.70 -12.19 -12.03
C LEU A 10 4.03 -11.00 -12.72
N LEU A 11 4.33 -10.80 -14.00
CA LEU A 11 3.67 -9.80 -14.84
C LEU A 11 2.15 -10.02 -14.84
N SER A 12 1.70 -11.23 -15.15
CA SER A 12 0.25 -11.54 -15.12
C SER A 12 -0.38 -11.47 -13.73
N THR A 13 0.43 -11.47 -12.67
CA THR A 13 -0.03 -11.38 -11.27
C THR A 13 -0.27 -9.93 -10.82
N PHE A 14 0.57 -8.98 -11.25
CA PHE A 14 0.57 -7.61 -10.71
C PHE A 14 0.14 -6.54 -11.72
N GLY A 15 -0.10 -6.88 -12.99
CA GLY A 15 -0.60 -5.97 -14.02
C GLY A 15 0.44 -5.62 -15.08
N ASP A 16 0.13 -4.63 -15.91
CA ASP A 16 0.80 -4.46 -17.21
C ASP A 16 1.64 -3.17 -17.36
N ASP A 17 1.41 -2.13 -16.55
CA ASP A 17 2.06 -0.83 -16.72
C ASP A 17 3.11 -0.52 -15.65
N ALA A 18 4.35 -0.31 -16.09
CA ALA A 18 5.44 0.16 -15.24
C ALA A 18 5.09 1.55 -14.66
N PRO A 19 5.43 1.81 -13.37
CA PRO A 19 5.25 3.13 -12.79
C PRO A 19 5.95 4.23 -13.61
N ALA A 20 5.27 5.36 -13.79
CA ALA A 20 5.88 6.56 -14.34
C ALA A 20 7.01 7.02 -13.41
N CYS A 21 8.12 7.49 -14.00
CA CYS A 21 9.31 7.94 -13.27
C CYS A 21 9.58 9.42 -13.56
N ASP A 22 9.41 10.28 -12.57
CA ASP A 22 9.82 11.69 -12.62
C ASP A 22 11.13 11.89 -11.84
N ALA A 23 12.25 11.83 -12.56
CA ALA A 23 13.57 12.01 -11.98
C ALA A 23 13.74 13.38 -11.29
N SER A 24 12.98 14.42 -11.69
CA SER A 24 13.11 15.75 -11.10
C SER A 24 12.74 15.80 -9.62
N LEU A 25 11.98 14.80 -9.15
CA LEU A 25 11.61 14.60 -7.75
C LEU A 25 12.67 13.80 -6.97
N CYS A 26 13.69 13.24 -7.63
CA CYS A 26 14.72 12.43 -6.99
C CYS A 26 15.60 13.28 -6.07
N LEU A 27 15.88 12.75 -4.87
CA LEU A 27 16.76 13.41 -3.90
C LEU A 27 18.15 13.67 -4.50
N ASN A 28 18.71 12.71 -5.24
CA ASN A 28 20.04 12.84 -5.85
C ASN A 28 20.07 13.91 -6.96
N GLN A 29 18.93 14.18 -7.61
CA GLN A 29 18.82 15.28 -8.58
C GLN A 29 18.69 16.64 -7.88
N ARG A 30 17.92 16.71 -6.78
CA ARG A 30 17.67 17.96 -6.05
C ARG A 30 18.86 18.36 -5.16
N PHE A 31 19.63 17.39 -4.66
CA PHE A 31 20.77 17.58 -3.79
C PHE A 31 21.95 16.73 -4.29
N LYS A 32 22.91 17.37 -4.96
CA LYS A 32 24.05 16.68 -5.61
C LYS A 32 24.95 15.87 -4.65
N ALA A 33 24.93 16.20 -3.36
CA ALA A 33 25.68 15.47 -2.33
C ALA A 33 24.94 14.25 -1.78
N ALA A 34 23.66 14.07 -2.12
CA ALA A 34 22.90 12.90 -1.71
C ALA A 34 23.33 11.65 -2.51
N ASN A 35 23.27 10.50 -1.86
CA ASN A 35 23.55 9.18 -2.45
C ASN A 35 22.45 8.19 -2.06
N CYS A 36 21.19 8.53 -2.36
CA CYS A 36 20.03 7.72 -2.03
C CYS A 36 19.83 6.61 -3.07
N HIS A 37 19.67 5.36 -2.59
CA HIS A 37 19.45 4.16 -3.41
C HIS A 37 18.21 3.35 -3.00
N LEU A 38 17.39 3.85 -2.06
CA LEU A 38 16.26 3.12 -1.46
C LEU A 38 15.38 2.37 -2.47
N CYS A 39 15.02 3.01 -3.59
CA CYS A 39 14.19 2.39 -4.62
C CYS A 39 14.88 1.30 -5.44
N ALA A 40 16.19 1.43 -5.68
CA ALA A 40 16.99 0.43 -6.37
C ALA A 40 17.25 -0.77 -5.44
N ASP A 41 17.63 -0.49 -4.19
CA ASP A 41 17.90 -1.50 -3.16
C ASP A 41 16.66 -2.34 -2.85
N ALA A 42 15.48 -1.73 -2.84
CA ALA A 42 14.21 -2.42 -2.60
C ALA A 42 13.63 -3.14 -3.83
N CYS A 43 14.23 -2.99 -5.02
CA CYS A 43 13.69 -3.59 -6.25
C CYS A 43 14.10 -5.06 -6.38
N PRO A 44 13.21 -6.04 -6.15
CA PRO A 44 13.58 -7.46 -6.08
C PRO A 44 13.99 -8.05 -7.44
N VAL A 45 13.69 -7.35 -8.53
CA VAL A 45 14.00 -7.75 -9.92
C VAL A 45 15.07 -6.86 -10.55
N ALA A 46 15.68 -5.95 -9.78
CA ALA A 46 16.71 -5.02 -10.25
C ALA A 46 16.31 -4.19 -11.49
N ALA A 47 15.02 -3.85 -11.62
CA ALA A 47 14.50 -3.04 -12.73
C ALA A 47 14.81 -1.54 -12.57
N ILE A 48 15.28 -1.08 -11.41
CA ILE A 48 15.55 0.33 -11.12
C ILE A 48 17.05 0.58 -11.08
N THR A 49 17.52 1.54 -11.87
CA THR A 49 18.92 2.00 -11.89
C THR A 49 19.01 3.42 -11.37
N VAL A 50 19.96 3.66 -10.46
CA VAL A 50 20.33 5.01 -9.96
C VAL A 50 21.79 5.28 -10.29
N GLN A 51 22.05 6.30 -11.12
CA GLN A 51 23.39 6.75 -11.52
C GLN A 51 23.51 8.26 -11.30
N GLY A 52 24.06 8.64 -10.15
CA GLY A 52 24.10 10.04 -9.72
C GLY A 52 22.69 10.63 -9.64
N ALA A 53 22.44 11.68 -10.42
CA ALA A 53 21.14 12.34 -10.51
C ALA A 53 20.12 11.63 -11.44
N ASN A 54 20.52 10.57 -12.15
CA ASN A 54 19.67 9.88 -13.11
C ASN A 54 19.07 8.63 -12.46
N VAL A 55 17.74 8.59 -12.33
CA VAL A 55 16.98 7.42 -11.89
C VAL A 55 16.08 6.94 -13.02
N ARG A 56 16.09 5.63 -13.31
CA ARG A 56 15.33 5.04 -14.40
C ARG A 56 14.76 3.68 -14.00
N ILE A 57 13.63 3.34 -14.60
CA ILE A 57 13.02 2.02 -14.54
C ILE A 57 13.14 1.35 -15.91
N ALA A 58 13.52 0.08 -15.93
CA ALA A 58 13.58 -0.78 -17.12
C ALA A 58 12.23 -1.53 -17.25
N PRO A 59 11.30 -1.09 -18.13
CA PRO A 59 9.96 -1.66 -18.20
C PRO A 59 9.94 -3.16 -18.48
N GLU A 60 10.89 -3.64 -19.29
CA GLU A 60 11.05 -5.04 -19.67
C GLU A 60 11.43 -5.98 -18.52
N THR A 61 11.94 -5.42 -17.41
CA THR A 61 12.31 -6.17 -16.20
C THR A 61 11.34 -5.89 -15.05
N CYS A 62 10.56 -4.81 -15.12
CA CYS A 62 9.59 -4.46 -14.10
C CYS A 62 8.48 -5.51 -14.03
N VAL A 63 8.14 -5.95 -12.81
CA VAL A 63 7.05 -6.91 -12.56
C VAL A 63 5.86 -6.28 -11.86
N HIS A 64 5.74 -4.95 -11.91
CA HIS A 64 4.58 -4.19 -11.41
C HIS A 64 4.24 -4.40 -9.93
N CYS A 65 5.20 -4.89 -9.13
CA CYS A 65 4.98 -5.22 -7.71
C CYS A 65 4.57 -4.03 -6.82
N GLY A 66 4.89 -2.80 -7.23
CA GLY A 66 4.49 -1.56 -6.57
C GLY A 66 5.40 -1.06 -5.44
N ILE A 67 6.44 -1.80 -5.05
CA ILE A 67 7.29 -1.47 -3.89
C ILE A 67 7.90 -0.06 -4.01
N CYS A 68 8.42 0.29 -5.18
CA CYS A 68 9.03 1.59 -5.47
C CYS A 68 8.10 2.79 -5.22
N LEU A 69 6.78 2.59 -5.33
CA LEU A 69 5.80 3.63 -5.11
C LEU A 69 5.83 4.14 -3.67
N HIS A 70 6.11 3.27 -2.69
CA HIS A 70 6.07 3.63 -1.27
C HIS A 70 7.46 3.85 -0.66
N VAL A 71 8.48 3.07 -1.06
CA VAL A 71 9.84 3.22 -0.48
C VAL A 71 10.51 4.53 -0.90
N CYS A 72 10.00 5.19 -1.96
CA CYS A 72 10.48 6.49 -2.41
C CYS A 72 9.70 7.64 -1.73
N PRO A 73 10.23 8.26 -0.66
CA PRO A 73 9.50 9.32 0.06
C PRO A 73 9.33 10.60 -0.77
N THR A 74 10.16 10.80 -1.80
CA THR A 74 10.09 11.99 -2.65
C THR A 74 9.09 11.88 -3.79
N GLY A 75 8.48 10.70 -4.00
CA GLY A 75 7.43 10.49 -5.01
C GLY A 75 7.96 10.45 -6.44
N VAL A 76 9.16 9.93 -6.67
CA VAL A 76 9.72 9.73 -8.03
C VAL A 76 8.83 8.83 -8.88
N PHE A 77 8.20 7.83 -8.27
CA PHE A 77 7.39 6.84 -8.95
C PHE A 77 5.90 7.10 -8.73
N ALA A 78 5.12 7.01 -9.81
CA ALA A 78 3.66 7.12 -9.76
C ALA A 78 3.02 6.01 -10.60
N ALA A 79 2.08 5.27 -10.00
CA ALA A 79 1.26 4.31 -10.73
C ALA A 79 -0.08 4.95 -11.13
N PRO A 80 -0.65 4.58 -12.30
CA PRO A 80 -2.02 4.91 -12.63
C PRO A 80 -2.96 4.41 -11.52
N ASN A 81 -3.95 5.22 -11.14
CA ASN A 81 -4.98 4.84 -10.17
C ASN A 81 -4.46 4.39 -8.80
N GLN A 82 -3.25 4.82 -8.38
CA GLN A 82 -2.69 4.42 -7.08
C GLN A 82 -3.65 4.72 -5.91
N ALA A 83 -4.22 5.92 -5.87
CA ALA A 83 -5.22 6.29 -4.86
C ALA A 83 -6.45 5.37 -4.86
N GLN A 84 -6.86 4.90 -6.05
CA GLN A 84 -7.97 3.97 -6.18
C GLN A 84 -7.60 2.59 -5.65
N ALA A 85 -6.37 2.11 -5.90
CA ALA A 85 -5.89 0.82 -5.40
C ALA A 85 -5.82 0.80 -3.87
N ASP A 86 -5.30 1.87 -3.26
CA ASP A 86 -5.24 2.04 -1.80
C ASP A 86 -6.66 2.05 -1.21
N LYS A 87 -7.58 2.80 -1.85
CA LYS A 87 -8.98 2.83 -1.45
C LYS A 87 -9.65 1.46 -1.55
N ARG A 88 -9.40 0.68 -2.61
CA ARG A 88 -10.01 -0.65 -2.76
C ARG A 88 -9.55 -1.63 -1.67
N LEU A 89 -8.29 -1.55 -1.23
CA LEU A 89 -7.81 -2.34 -0.09
C LEU A 89 -8.59 -1.99 1.18
N LEU A 90 -8.74 -0.69 1.48
CA LEU A 90 -9.51 -0.21 2.63
C LEU A 90 -10.99 -0.58 2.52
N ASP A 91 -11.61 -0.43 1.35
CA ASP A 91 -13.00 -0.79 1.09
C ASP A 91 -13.24 -2.30 1.26
N ALA A 92 -12.28 -3.15 0.88
CA ALA A 92 -12.35 -4.60 1.09
C ALA A 92 -12.24 -4.99 2.58
N ALA A 93 -11.48 -4.22 3.37
CA ALA A 93 -11.34 -4.44 4.81
C ALA A 93 -12.47 -3.80 5.65
N ALA A 94 -13.24 -2.87 5.09
CA ALA A 94 -14.26 -2.10 5.80
C ALA A 94 -15.42 -2.97 6.38
N PRO A 95 -15.96 -3.99 5.67
CA PRO A 95 -16.97 -4.88 6.24
C PRO A 95 -16.47 -5.71 7.44
N LEU A 96 -15.16 -5.75 7.64
CA LEU A 96 -14.48 -6.54 8.67
C LEU A 96 -14.08 -5.69 9.89
N ALA A 97 -14.64 -4.49 10.05
CA ALA A 97 -14.32 -3.61 11.17
C ALA A 97 -14.53 -4.33 12.51
N GLY A 98 -13.50 -4.32 13.37
CA GLY A 98 -13.51 -5.00 14.67
C GLY A 98 -13.21 -6.51 14.63
N ARG A 99 -12.94 -7.08 13.45
CA ARG A 99 -12.54 -8.49 13.28
C ARG A 99 -11.04 -8.59 13.09
N ALA A 100 -10.44 -9.67 13.61
CA ALA A 100 -9.04 -9.99 13.34
C ALA A 100 -8.89 -10.35 11.86
N LEU A 101 -7.95 -9.72 11.15
CA LEU A 101 -7.74 -9.99 9.73
C LEU A 101 -6.27 -10.12 9.37
N GLU A 102 -6.03 -10.85 8.29
CA GLU A 102 -4.72 -10.98 7.66
C GLU A 102 -4.71 -10.33 6.28
N LEU A 103 -3.67 -9.57 5.98
CA LEU A 103 -3.37 -9.06 4.65
C LEU A 103 -2.48 -10.04 3.90
N THR A 104 -2.82 -10.31 2.65
CA THR A 104 -2.02 -11.14 1.75
C THR A 104 -1.84 -10.47 0.38
N CYS A 105 -1.07 -11.09 -0.50
CA CYS A 105 -0.80 -10.57 -1.84
C CYS A 105 -1.28 -11.54 -2.94
N PRO A 106 -1.38 -11.08 -4.20
CA PRO A 106 -1.74 -11.92 -5.34
C PRO A 106 -0.80 -13.09 -5.62
N ALA A 107 0.46 -13.03 -5.15
CA ALA A 107 1.43 -14.11 -5.33
C ALA A 107 1.27 -15.27 -4.34
N ASN A 108 0.47 -15.09 -3.27
CA ASN A 108 0.18 -16.15 -2.30
C ASN A 108 -0.68 -17.24 -2.97
N ARG A 109 -0.24 -18.50 -2.85
CA ARG A 109 -0.88 -19.65 -3.51
C ARG A 109 -2.03 -20.28 -2.72
N GLN A 110 -2.19 -19.92 -1.46
CA GLN A 110 -3.15 -20.48 -0.52
C GLN A 110 -3.95 -19.36 0.16
N VAL A 111 -4.55 -18.48 -0.65
CA VAL A 111 -5.27 -17.29 -0.16
C VAL A 111 -6.45 -17.61 0.79
N ASP A 112 -7.06 -18.79 0.67
CA ASP A 112 -8.21 -19.24 1.48
C ASP A 112 -7.80 -19.96 2.78
N ARG A 113 -6.49 -19.98 3.10
CA ARG A 113 -5.94 -20.69 4.25
C ARG A 113 -4.90 -19.85 4.97
N THR A 114 -4.92 -19.91 6.30
CA THR A 114 -3.92 -19.20 7.12
C THR A 114 -3.66 -19.91 8.44
N ALA A 115 -2.47 -19.70 8.99
CA ALA A 115 -2.10 -20.09 10.35
C ALA A 115 -2.31 -18.94 11.35
N ALA A 116 -2.43 -17.69 10.89
CA ALA A 116 -2.67 -16.55 11.76
C ALA A 116 -4.06 -16.66 12.42
N PRO A 117 -4.21 -16.30 13.71
CA PRO A 117 -5.48 -16.37 14.43
C PRO A 117 -6.43 -15.22 14.00
N VAL A 118 -6.95 -15.32 12.78
CA VAL A 118 -7.78 -14.30 12.12
C VAL A 118 -9.10 -14.88 11.63
N GLU A 119 -10.08 -13.99 11.41
CA GLU A 119 -11.41 -14.39 10.96
C GLU A 119 -11.60 -14.24 9.45
N ALA A 120 -10.73 -13.47 8.80
CA ALA A 120 -10.81 -13.17 7.37
C ALA A 120 -9.44 -12.79 6.80
N VAL A 121 -9.27 -13.02 5.50
CA VAL A 121 -8.11 -12.58 4.72
C VAL A 121 -8.53 -11.49 3.74
N VAL A 122 -7.74 -10.42 3.66
CA VAL A 122 -7.88 -9.39 2.64
C VAL A 122 -6.69 -9.48 1.68
N GLN A 123 -6.95 -9.87 0.44
CA GLN A 123 -5.91 -9.92 -0.59
C GLN A 123 -5.73 -8.53 -1.22
N SER A 124 -4.55 -7.95 -1.04
CA SER A 124 -4.17 -6.71 -1.71
C SER A 124 -4.05 -6.90 -3.21
N GLY A 125 -4.10 -5.79 -3.96
CA GLY A 125 -3.92 -5.82 -5.42
C GLY A 125 -2.47 -5.84 -5.89
N ARG A 126 -1.51 -5.81 -4.98
CA ARG A 126 -0.08 -5.60 -5.23
C ARG A 126 0.77 -6.47 -4.31
N CYS A 127 2.09 -6.37 -4.40
CA CYS A 127 2.96 -7.09 -3.49
C CYS A 127 2.68 -6.65 -2.04
N LEU A 128 2.79 -7.57 -1.07
CA LEU A 128 2.64 -7.22 0.34
C LEU A 128 3.67 -6.18 0.77
N ALA A 129 4.88 -6.25 0.21
CA ALA A 129 5.96 -5.26 0.38
C ALA A 129 5.66 -3.90 -0.28
N ALA A 130 4.54 -3.76 -0.99
CA ALA A 130 4.10 -2.49 -1.56
C ALA A 130 2.99 -1.82 -0.73
N LEU A 131 2.63 -2.39 0.42
CA LEU A 131 1.77 -1.71 1.38
C LEU A 131 2.55 -0.59 2.06
N SER A 132 1.99 0.60 2.02
CA SER A 132 2.57 1.78 2.64
C SER A 132 2.26 1.84 4.14
N LEU A 133 3.10 2.56 4.88
CA LEU A 133 2.83 2.93 6.27
C LEU A 133 1.44 3.56 6.43
N ALA A 134 1.02 4.42 5.50
CA ALA A 134 -0.26 5.10 5.54
C ALA A 134 -1.45 4.12 5.48
N GLU A 135 -1.38 3.11 4.62
CA GLU A 135 -2.41 2.05 4.53
C GLU A 135 -2.48 1.20 5.79
N LEU A 136 -1.32 0.82 6.34
CA LEU A 136 -1.26 0.05 7.57
C LEU A 136 -1.88 0.82 8.75
N LEU A 137 -1.62 2.12 8.85
CA LEU A 137 -2.24 3.00 9.84
C LEU A 137 -3.75 3.17 9.62
N ASP A 138 -4.20 3.23 8.37
CA ASP A 138 -5.63 3.32 8.05
C ASP A 138 -6.39 2.02 8.36
N LEU A 139 -5.77 0.87 8.07
CA LEU A 139 -6.32 -0.45 8.41
C LEU A 139 -6.38 -0.70 9.92
N ALA A 140 -5.50 -0.05 10.68
CA ALA A 140 -5.47 -0.08 12.15
C ALA A 140 -6.51 0.85 12.80
N GLN A 141 -7.17 1.76 12.10
CA GLN A 141 -8.11 2.71 12.73
C GLN A 141 -9.22 2.04 13.58
N PRO A 142 -9.81 0.89 13.18
CA PRO A 142 -10.74 0.17 14.06
C PRO A 142 -9.99 -0.42 15.26
N ARG A 143 -9.98 0.29 16.39
CA ARG A 143 -9.20 -0.02 17.61
C ARG A 143 -9.32 -1.43 18.20
N GLN A 144 -10.31 -2.22 17.78
CA GLN A 144 -10.57 -3.57 18.26
C GLN A 144 -10.27 -4.61 17.18
N ARG A 145 -9.09 -4.58 16.55
CA ARG A 145 -8.68 -5.64 15.61
C ARG A 145 -7.22 -6.04 15.80
N ASN A 146 -6.94 -7.30 15.50
CA ASN A 146 -5.59 -7.78 15.26
C ASN A 146 -5.31 -7.73 13.76
N LEU A 147 -4.14 -7.22 13.36
CA LEU A 147 -3.76 -7.11 11.96
C LEU A 147 -2.52 -7.96 11.69
N TRP A 148 -2.67 -8.93 10.80
CA TRP A 148 -1.58 -9.82 10.38
C TRP A 148 -1.15 -9.54 8.94
N LEU A 149 0.14 -9.74 8.65
CA LEU A 149 0.71 -9.73 7.30
C LEU A 149 1.21 -11.14 6.98
N ASN A 150 0.68 -11.73 5.89
CA ASN A 150 1.07 -13.07 5.47
C ASN A 150 2.38 -13.05 4.67
N ASP A 151 3.51 -13.11 5.38
CA ASP A 151 4.85 -13.18 4.81
C ASP A 151 5.44 -14.60 4.78
N SER A 152 4.66 -15.63 5.13
CA SER A 152 5.15 -17.03 5.29
C SER A 152 5.80 -17.59 4.03
N ASP A 153 5.23 -17.25 2.86
CA ASP A 153 5.71 -17.75 1.56
C ASP A 153 6.83 -16.88 0.97
N CYS A 154 7.17 -15.74 1.60
CA CYS A 154 8.11 -14.77 1.02
C CYS A 154 9.51 -15.35 0.85
N ALA A 155 9.98 -16.24 1.72
CA ALA A 155 11.30 -16.86 1.61
C ALA A 155 11.48 -17.68 0.32
N ALA A 156 10.40 -18.31 -0.18
CA ALA A 156 10.37 -19.06 -1.44
C ALA A 156 9.77 -18.23 -2.60
N CYS A 157 9.33 -17.00 -2.33
CA CYS A 157 8.75 -16.12 -3.32
C CYS A 157 9.84 -15.56 -4.22
N PRO A 158 9.59 -15.40 -5.53
CA PRO A 158 10.57 -14.78 -6.41
C PRO A 158 10.82 -13.29 -6.09
N LEU A 159 9.91 -12.66 -5.35
CA LEU A 159 10.07 -11.31 -4.81
C LEU A 159 10.62 -11.31 -3.37
N GLY A 160 11.11 -12.45 -2.87
CA GLY A 160 11.50 -12.65 -1.47
C GLY A 160 12.58 -11.72 -0.95
N GLN A 161 13.39 -11.13 -1.84
CA GLN A 161 14.34 -10.06 -1.47
C GLN A 161 13.65 -8.84 -0.84
N ALA A 162 12.35 -8.64 -1.10
CA ALA A 162 11.54 -7.57 -0.52
C ALA A 162 10.97 -7.90 0.87
N LEU A 163 11.20 -9.11 1.41
CA LEU A 163 10.71 -9.49 2.74
C LEU A 163 11.08 -8.48 3.85
N PRO A 164 12.33 -7.97 3.93
CA PRO A 164 12.68 -6.99 4.94
C PRO A 164 11.83 -5.71 4.87
N VAL A 165 11.36 -5.31 3.68
CA VAL A 165 10.51 -4.13 3.50
C VAL A 165 9.15 -4.31 4.18
N ILE A 166 8.59 -5.53 4.15
CA ILE A 166 7.32 -5.86 4.83
C ILE A 166 7.48 -5.67 6.35
N GLN A 167 8.53 -6.27 6.90
CA GLN A 167 8.81 -6.29 8.33
C GLN A 167 9.17 -4.89 8.86
N GLU A 168 9.97 -4.13 8.12
CA GLU A 168 10.32 -2.76 8.46
C GLU A 168 9.09 -1.85 8.43
N THR A 169 8.24 -1.97 7.41
CA THR A 169 7.01 -1.15 7.32
C THR A 169 6.03 -1.48 8.45
N ALA A 170 5.89 -2.76 8.82
CA ALA A 170 5.10 -3.17 9.99
C ALA A 170 5.68 -2.62 11.29
N THR A 171 7.01 -2.66 11.45
CA THR A 171 7.71 -2.10 12.60
C THR A 171 7.49 -0.58 12.71
N GLN A 172 7.62 0.14 11.59
CA GLN A 172 7.33 1.58 11.53
C GLN A 172 5.88 1.90 11.87
N ALA A 173 4.92 1.09 11.41
CA ALA A 173 3.52 1.24 11.79
C ALA A 173 3.32 1.04 13.29
N ASN A 174 3.91 0.01 13.89
CA ASN A 174 3.84 -0.24 15.33
C ASN A 174 4.47 0.89 16.14
N LEU A 175 5.58 1.48 15.68
CA LEU A 175 6.19 2.65 16.35
C LEU A 175 5.24 3.85 16.36
N VAL A 176 4.58 4.14 15.23
CA VAL A 176 3.59 5.22 15.16
C VAL A 176 2.37 4.90 16.01
N LEU A 177 1.84 3.68 15.95
CA LEU A 177 0.68 3.27 16.74
C LEU A 177 0.97 3.34 18.25
N ALA A 178 2.13 2.84 18.68
CA ALA A 178 2.57 2.91 20.07
C ALA A 178 2.73 4.37 20.54
N ALA A 179 3.29 5.23 19.70
CA ALA A 179 3.41 6.66 19.99
C ALA A 179 2.05 7.36 20.19
N TRP A 180 0.96 6.80 19.67
CA TRP A 180 -0.42 7.29 19.89
C TRP A 180 -1.20 6.47 20.94
N HIS A 181 -0.53 5.59 21.69
CA HIS A 181 -1.16 4.63 22.61
C HIS A 181 -2.29 3.83 21.94
N HIS A 182 -2.10 3.52 20.66
CA HIS A 182 -3.06 2.74 19.90
C HIS A 182 -2.93 1.27 20.31
N PRO A 183 -4.03 0.55 20.61
CA PRO A 183 -3.99 -0.80 21.18
C PRO A 183 -3.64 -1.91 20.17
N ILE A 184 -3.39 -1.54 18.91
CA ILE A 184 -3.18 -2.51 17.83
C ILE A 184 -1.70 -2.68 17.60
N GLU A 185 -1.33 -3.93 17.41
CA GLU A 185 -0.02 -4.36 16.96
C GLU A 185 -0.16 -5.10 15.63
N LEU A 186 0.60 -4.68 14.65
CA LEU A 186 0.78 -5.38 13.39
C LEU A 186 1.76 -6.52 13.58
N ARG A 187 1.38 -7.70 13.12
CA ARG A 187 2.17 -8.93 13.25
C ARG A 187 2.44 -9.53 11.88
N THR A 188 3.55 -10.22 11.73
CA THR A 188 3.81 -11.07 10.55
C THR A 188 3.94 -12.52 10.97
N GLN A 189 3.65 -13.46 10.07
CA GLN A 189 3.76 -14.88 10.41
C GLN A 189 5.20 -15.30 10.68
N ILE A 190 6.17 -14.67 10.02
CA ILE A 190 7.60 -14.94 10.26
C ILE A 190 8.09 -14.36 11.58
N THR A 191 7.65 -13.14 11.96
CA THR A 191 8.14 -12.49 13.18
C THR A 191 7.45 -13.00 14.44
N GLU A 192 6.24 -13.53 14.33
CA GLU A 192 5.41 -14.00 15.46
C GLU A 192 4.99 -15.48 15.31
N PRO A 193 5.93 -16.43 15.13
CA PRO A 193 5.61 -17.82 14.85
C PRO A 193 4.90 -18.51 16.02
N ASP A 194 5.20 -18.13 17.25
CA ASP A 194 4.61 -18.72 18.47
C ASP A 194 3.13 -18.33 18.66
N ALA A 195 2.67 -17.27 17.99
CA ALA A 195 1.28 -16.84 18.00
C ALA A 195 0.45 -17.47 16.86
N LEU A 196 1.05 -18.30 16.02
CA LEU A 196 0.36 -19.04 14.97
C LEU A 196 -0.43 -20.24 15.52
N THR A 197 -1.47 -20.61 14.79
CA THR A 197 -2.39 -21.71 15.12
C THR A 197 -2.40 -22.76 14.01
N ALA A 198 -3.21 -23.81 14.18
CA ALA A 198 -3.42 -24.78 13.10
C ALA A 198 -4.00 -24.09 11.85
N VAL A 199 -3.47 -24.45 10.68
CA VAL A 199 -3.94 -23.91 9.40
C VAL A 199 -5.43 -24.19 9.24
N HIS A 200 -6.21 -23.13 9.04
CA HIS A 200 -7.66 -23.20 8.89
C HIS A 200 -8.12 -22.42 7.66
N ARG A 201 -9.36 -22.68 7.23
CA ARG A 201 -9.99 -21.96 6.12
C ARG A 201 -10.58 -20.63 6.61
N VAL A 202 -10.50 -19.63 5.75
CA VAL A 202 -10.96 -18.26 6.03
C VAL A 202 -11.64 -17.66 4.80
N ASP A 203 -12.57 -16.74 5.03
CA ASP A 203 -13.19 -15.97 3.96
C ASP A 203 -12.18 -14.98 3.36
N VAL A 204 -12.19 -14.87 2.03
CA VAL A 204 -11.25 -14.02 1.28
C VAL A 204 -11.97 -12.82 0.69
N PHE A 205 -11.45 -11.63 0.98
CA PHE A 205 -11.92 -10.36 0.46
C PHE A 205 -10.88 -9.80 -0.50
N SER A 206 -11.25 -9.57 -1.76
CA SER A 206 -10.31 -9.05 -2.76
C SER A 206 -10.30 -7.53 -2.78
N GLY A 207 -9.12 -6.93 -2.62
CA GLY A 207 -8.86 -5.53 -2.91
C GLY A 207 -8.79 -5.19 -4.40
N GLN A 208 -8.89 -6.17 -5.31
CA GLN A 208 -9.03 -5.92 -6.75
C GLN A 208 -10.49 -5.86 -7.17
N GLN A 209 -11.35 -6.67 -6.54
CA GLN A 209 -12.79 -6.74 -6.78
C GLN A 209 -13.52 -6.99 -5.45
N PRO A 210 -13.86 -5.94 -4.68
CA PRO A 210 -14.57 -6.13 -3.42
C PRO A 210 -15.93 -6.78 -3.68
N THR A 211 -16.11 -8.02 -3.22
CA THR A 211 -17.34 -8.78 -3.36
C THR A 211 -18.30 -8.39 -2.25
N TYR A 212 -19.25 -7.50 -2.57
CA TYR A 212 -20.35 -7.17 -1.69
C TYR A 212 -21.47 -8.21 -1.83
N SER A 213 -22.08 -8.66 -0.73
CA SER A 213 -23.43 -9.25 -0.83
C SER A 213 -24.42 -8.19 -1.32
N ARG A 214 -25.58 -8.58 -1.87
CA ARG A 214 -26.62 -7.61 -2.29
C ARG A 214 -27.02 -6.66 -1.16
N ARG A 215 -27.07 -7.13 0.09
CA ARG A 215 -27.43 -6.33 1.26
C ARG A 215 -26.34 -5.34 1.63
N GLU A 216 -25.08 -5.77 1.58
CA GLU A 216 -23.92 -4.89 1.85
C GLU A 216 -23.73 -3.89 0.73
N PHE A 217 -23.94 -4.28 -0.53
CA PHE A 217 -23.95 -3.39 -1.68
C PHE A 217 -25.02 -2.30 -1.53
N LEU A 218 -26.26 -2.67 -1.19
CA LEU A 218 -27.33 -1.70 -0.96
C LEU A 218 -27.04 -0.78 0.22
N THR A 219 -26.41 -1.29 1.28
CA THR A 219 -26.00 -0.48 2.45
C THR A 219 -24.88 0.49 2.09
N PHE A 220 -23.86 0.02 1.35
CA PHE A 220 -22.79 0.83 0.80
C PHE A 220 -23.35 1.95 -0.10
N VAL A 221 -24.16 1.62 -1.11
CA VAL A 221 -24.80 2.60 -2.00
C VAL A 221 -25.64 3.61 -1.22
N ARG A 222 -26.33 3.20 -0.14
CA ARG A 222 -27.12 4.10 0.71
C ARG A 222 -26.25 5.07 1.52
N HIS A 223 -25.11 4.63 2.04
CA HIS A 223 -24.15 5.51 2.71
C HIS A 223 -23.46 6.45 1.72
N THR A 224 -23.10 5.97 0.54
CA THR A 224 -22.47 6.79 -0.51
C THR A 224 -23.43 7.84 -1.06
N THR A 225 -24.72 7.52 -1.27
CA THR A 225 -25.73 8.51 -1.72
C THR A 225 -25.95 9.63 -0.71
N THR A 226 -25.79 9.36 0.59
CA THR A 226 -25.87 10.40 1.63
C THR A 226 -24.69 11.38 1.56
N GLN A 227 -23.51 10.92 1.16
CA GLN A 227 -22.33 11.78 0.96
C GLN A 227 -22.30 12.48 -0.41
N VAL A 228 -22.74 11.79 -1.46
CA VAL A 228 -22.75 12.27 -2.86
C VAL A 228 -23.81 13.35 -3.11
N MET A 229 -24.88 13.43 -2.30
CA MET A 229 -25.80 14.57 -2.36
C MET A 229 -25.16 15.92 -1.99
N SER A 230 -24.00 15.91 -1.32
CA SER A 230 -23.28 17.15 -1.00
C SER A 230 -22.23 17.55 -2.05
N SER A 231 -21.79 16.63 -2.93
CA SER A 231 -20.75 16.92 -3.93
C SER A 231 -21.25 16.98 -5.38
N VAL A 232 -22.39 16.38 -5.73
CA VAL A 232 -22.90 16.38 -7.12
C VAL A 232 -23.60 17.69 -7.52
N ALA A 233 -23.96 18.55 -6.57
CA ALA A 233 -24.59 19.83 -6.88
C ALA A 233 -23.61 20.89 -7.41
N VAL A 234 -22.30 20.76 -7.17
CA VAL A 234 -21.32 21.84 -7.48
C VAL A 234 -20.54 21.58 -8.77
N GLU A 235 -20.38 20.33 -9.20
CA GLU A 235 -19.48 20.00 -10.31
C GLU A 235 -20.18 19.98 -11.70
N ALA A 236 -21.51 19.90 -11.73
CA ALA A 236 -22.29 19.86 -12.98
C ALA A 236 -22.50 21.24 -13.65
N LEU A 237 -22.04 22.34 -13.04
CA LEU A 237 -22.25 23.70 -13.56
C LEU A 237 -20.95 24.53 -13.71
N ALA A 238 -19.78 23.94 -13.50
CA ALA A 238 -18.53 24.64 -13.80
C ALA A 238 -18.29 24.64 -15.32
N PRO A 239 -18.24 25.81 -16.00
CA PRO A 239 -17.89 25.84 -17.41
C PRO A 239 -16.49 25.27 -17.61
N LEU A 240 -16.32 24.45 -18.65
CA LEU A 240 -15.03 23.95 -19.11
C LEU A 240 -14.15 25.13 -19.53
N ASN A 241 -13.38 25.67 -18.59
CA ASN A 241 -12.36 26.65 -18.90
C ASN A 241 -11.21 25.95 -19.63
N PRO A 242 -10.77 26.43 -20.80
CA PRO A 242 -9.57 25.93 -21.42
C PRO A 242 -8.37 26.15 -20.49
N MET A 243 -7.52 25.13 -20.41
CA MET A 243 -6.32 25.10 -19.58
C MET A 243 -5.36 26.26 -19.91
N THR A 244 -5.53 27.39 -19.24
CA THR A 244 -4.47 28.39 -19.05
C THR A 244 -3.97 28.26 -17.62
N GLY A 245 -3.26 27.17 -17.34
CA GLY A 245 -2.53 27.01 -16.09
C GLY A 245 -1.32 27.93 -16.09
N SER A 246 -1.35 28.98 -15.28
CA SER A 246 -0.14 29.70 -14.89
C SER A 246 0.88 28.72 -14.28
N PRO A 247 2.21 28.86 -14.52
CA PRO A 247 3.19 27.94 -13.97
C PRO A 247 3.13 27.95 -12.44
N GLN A 248 2.66 26.86 -11.83
CA GLN A 248 2.74 26.70 -10.39
C GLN A 248 4.22 26.53 -9.98
N PRO A 249 4.66 27.14 -8.87
CA PRO A 249 6.03 27.05 -8.42
C PRO A 249 6.39 25.59 -8.13
N ARG A 250 7.53 25.13 -8.66
CA ARG A 250 8.07 23.78 -8.43
C ARG A 250 8.32 23.60 -6.93
N GLY A 251 7.46 22.85 -6.24
CA GLY A 251 7.63 22.49 -4.83
C GLY A 251 6.46 22.79 -3.89
N ALA A 252 5.31 23.26 -4.38
CA ALA A 252 4.18 23.62 -3.51
C ALA A 252 3.32 22.43 -3.05
N GLU A 253 3.33 21.29 -3.74
CA GLU A 253 2.47 20.15 -3.42
C GLU A 253 3.28 18.94 -2.92
N LEU A 254 2.89 18.40 -1.76
CA LEU A 254 3.44 17.16 -1.22
C LEU A 254 3.13 16.00 -2.18
N SER A 255 4.04 15.02 -2.29
CA SER A 255 3.78 13.79 -3.06
C SER A 255 2.55 13.05 -2.52
N TYR A 256 1.91 12.22 -3.35
CA TYR A 256 0.76 11.40 -2.95
C TYR A 256 1.01 10.66 -1.63
N GLN A 257 2.16 9.96 -1.53
CA GLN A 257 2.54 9.21 -0.33
C GLN A 257 2.60 10.06 0.92
N ARG A 258 3.19 11.26 0.81
CA ARG A 258 3.30 12.18 1.95
C ARG A 258 1.94 12.72 2.36
N ARG A 259 1.07 13.08 1.39
CA ARG A 259 -0.30 13.52 1.68
C ARG A 259 -1.11 12.42 2.35
N HIS A 260 -1.02 11.19 1.85
CA HIS A 260 -1.72 10.03 2.42
C HIS A 260 -1.25 9.78 3.84
N LEU A 261 0.07 9.67 4.07
CA LEU A 261 0.63 9.46 5.41
C LEU A 261 0.24 10.58 6.38
N THR A 262 0.35 11.86 5.98
CA THR A 262 -0.07 12.98 6.83
C THR A 262 -1.56 12.89 7.19
N ALA A 263 -2.42 12.50 6.25
CA ALA A 263 -3.83 12.32 6.52
C ALA A 263 -4.11 11.11 7.44
N SER A 264 -3.40 9.99 7.27
CA SER A 264 -3.55 8.79 8.11
C SER A 264 -3.08 9.04 9.54
N VAL A 265 -1.96 9.75 9.72
CA VAL A 265 -1.49 10.15 11.06
C VAL A 265 -2.48 11.13 11.71
N ALA A 266 -3.03 12.08 10.96
CA ALA A 266 -4.02 13.02 11.50
C ALA A 266 -5.29 12.31 12.00
N ARG A 267 -5.69 11.18 11.38
CA ARG A 267 -6.83 10.36 11.82
C ARG A 267 -6.60 9.67 13.17
N LEU A 268 -5.36 9.43 13.58
CA LEU A 268 -5.05 8.89 14.91
C LEU A 268 -5.38 9.88 16.05
N GLY A 269 -5.62 11.15 15.72
CA GLY A 269 -5.87 12.22 16.67
C GLY A 269 -4.61 13.05 16.99
N PRO A 270 -4.73 14.05 17.88
CA PRO A 270 -3.57 14.85 18.29
C PRO A 270 -2.49 13.94 18.91
N PRO A 271 -1.20 14.24 18.69
CA PRO A 271 -0.14 13.49 19.35
C PRO A 271 -0.30 13.62 20.87
N PRO A 272 -0.04 12.57 21.66
CA PRO A 272 -0.06 12.69 23.10
C PRO A 272 0.93 13.78 23.52
N SER A 273 0.55 14.59 24.51
CA SER A 273 1.43 15.59 25.08
C SER A 273 2.72 14.92 25.51
N ALA A 274 3.86 15.38 24.98
CA ALA A 274 5.15 14.93 25.48
C ALA A 274 5.17 15.12 27.00
N PRO A 275 5.60 14.11 27.78
CA PRO A 275 5.85 14.35 29.20
C PRO A 275 6.86 15.49 29.29
N CYS A 276 6.47 16.58 29.98
CA CYS A 276 7.34 17.71 30.27
C CYS A 276 8.58 17.27 31.05
#